data_AF-A0A835HUK8-F1
#
_entry.id   AF-A0A835HUK8-F1
#
_cell.length_a   1.000
_cell.length_b   1.000
_cell.length_c   1.000
_cell.angle_alpha   90.00
_cell.angle_beta   90.00
_cell.angle_gamma   90.00
#
_symmetry.space_group_name_H-M   'P 1'
#
loop_
_entity.id
_entity.type
_entity.pdbx_description
1 polymer ?
#
loop_
_entity_poly.entity_id
_entity_poly.type
_entity_poly.pdbx_seq_one_letter_code
_entity_poly.pdbx_strand_id
1 'polypeptide(L)'
;MRLDNGSVAHRCSQAGLITTYKANMWHGSTLEVLHTIVSEGEGGAAVIQGGMFLNFRCTSQGGVPWSPDTWALHDVGGNAEDFIDAVHVKLVSRNSDDMVEVKHIVTLHPDVLSSEVMITNYRSSALEVTLLSHLSMSSPDATYVVGLEGSNYFSKPPFVSDYTIIPPKIESVTTGSLSRTIF
;
A
#
# COMPACT_ATOMS: atom_id res chain seq x y z
N MET A 1 -0.91 -14.13 -2.38
CA MET A 1 0.37 -14.73 -1.93
C MET A 1 0.50 -14.53 -0.42
N ARG A 2 1.01 -15.53 0.32
CA ARG A 2 1.22 -15.49 1.78
C ARG A 2 2.71 -15.57 2.09
N LEU A 3 3.20 -14.71 2.97
CA LEU A 3 4.51 -14.81 3.62
C LEU A 3 4.28 -15.19 5.08
N ASP A 4 5.08 -16.10 5.61
CA ASP A 4 4.90 -16.65 6.95
C ASP A 4 6.25 -17.05 7.57
N ASN A 5 6.53 -16.50 8.76
CA ASN A 5 7.68 -16.84 9.60
C ASN A 5 7.32 -16.79 11.10
N GLY A 6 6.03 -16.99 11.41
CA GLY A 6 5.45 -16.69 12.72
C GLY A 6 4.66 -15.37 12.73
N SER A 7 5.19 -14.34 12.07
CA SER A 7 4.34 -13.25 11.55
C SER A 7 3.72 -13.68 10.22
N VAL A 8 2.63 -13.03 9.80
CA VAL A 8 1.93 -13.37 8.55
C VAL A 8 1.65 -12.12 7.74
N ALA A 9 2.00 -12.14 6.45
CA ALA A 9 1.58 -11.11 5.51
C ALA A 9 0.86 -11.71 4.30
N HIS A 10 -0.22 -11.06 3.86
CA HIS A 10 -0.91 -11.41 2.62
C HIS A 10 -0.78 -10.30 1.59
N ARG A 11 -0.46 -10.68 0.35
CA ARG A 11 -0.38 -9.79 -0.80
C ARG A 11 -1.35 -10.22 -1.90
N CYS A 12 -2.06 -9.26 -2.50
CA CYS A 12 -2.83 -9.47 -3.72
C CYS A 12 -1.88 -9.50 -4.92
N SER A 13 -1.87 -10.60 -5.68
CA SER A 13 -0.98 -10.76 -6.83
C SER A 13 -1.34 -9.85 -8.00
N GLN A 14 -2.62 -9.61 -8.24
CA GLN A 14 -3.10 -8.75 -9.33
C GLN A 14 -2.85 -7.28 -9.01
N ALA A 15 -3.25 -6.83 -7.83
CA ALA A 15 -3.25 -5.41 -7.50
C ALA A 15 -1.94 -4.89 -6.87
N GLY A 16 -0.97 -5.75 -6.59
CA GLY A 16 0.30 -5.34 -5.97
C GLY A 16 0.22 -4.98 -4.48
N LEU A 17 -0.96 -5.09 -3.87
CA LEU A 17 -1.30 -4.60 -2.53
C LEU A 17 -0.86 -5.58 -1.46
N ILE A 18 -0.39 -5.07 -0.32
CA ILE A 18 -0.32 -5.84 0.91
C ILE A 18 -1.65 -5.66 1.65
N THR A 19 -2.45 -6.71 1.73
CA THR A 19 -3.82 -6.65 2.28
C THR A 19 -3.86 -6.98 3.76
N THR A 20 -2.83 -7.59 4.32
CA THR A 20 -2.84 -8.08 5.71
C THR A 20 -1.41 -8.13 6.21
N TYR A 21 -1.22 -7.69 7.45
CA TYR A 21 0.01 -7.94 8.20
C TYR A 21 -0.35 -8.22 9.66
N LYS A 22 -0.10 -9.45 10.07
CA LYS A 22 -0.27 -9.94 11.43
C LYS A 22 1.10 -10.07 12.06
N ALA A 23 1.45 -9.09 12.88
CA ALA A 23 2.70 -9.08 13.64
C ALA A 23 2.60 -10.10 14.78
N ASN A 24 3.63 -10.91 14.94
CA ASN A 24 3.74 -11.85 16.06
C ASN A 24 4.03 -11.08 17.35
N MET A 25 3.27 -11.39 18.40
CA MET A 25 3.38 -10.74 19.70
C MET A 25 4.13 -11.64 20.68
N TRP A 26 4.82 -11.04 21.65
CA TRP A 26 5.60 -11.74 22.67
C TRP A 26 4.82 -12.79 23.49
N HIS A 27 3.48 -12.70 23.54
CA HIS A 27 2.60 -13.62 24.24
C HIS A 27 2.00 -14.70 23.33
N GLY A 28 2.55 -14.90 22.13
CA GLY A 28 2.16 -15.96 21.19
C GLY A 28 0.87 -15.71 20.41
N SER A 29 0.30 -14.51 20.50
CA SER A 29 -0.81 -14.07 19.64
C SER A 29 -0.28 -13.27 18.46
N THR A 30 -1.17 -12.89 17.54
CA THR A 30 -0.85 -11.97 16.45
C THR A 30 -1.73 -10.72 16.49
N LEU A 31 -1.18 -9.57 16.14
CA LEU A 31 -1.92 -8.31 16.00
C LEU A 31 -2.02 -7.90 14.53
N GLU A 32 -3.23 -7.66 14.04
CA GLU A 32 -3.45 -7.09 12.71
C GLU A 32 -3.05 -5.62 12.70
N VAL A 33 -2.05 -5.27 11.89
CA VAL A 33 -1.50 -3.91 11.77
C VAL A 33 -2.15 -3.15 10.62
N LEU A 34 -2.56 -3.85 9.55
CA LEU A 34 -3.17 -3.22 8.37
C LEU A 34 -4.70 -3.28 8.43
N HIS A 35 -5.35 -2.16 8.17
CA HIS A 35 -6.80 -2.11 8.08
C HIS A 35 -7.26 -2.38 6.66
N THR A 36 -8.00 -3.48 6.48
CA THR A 36 -8.51 -3.92 5.18
C THR A 36 -9.96 -4.34 5.30
N ILE A 37 -10.77 -3.89 4.36
CA ILE A 37 -12.19 -4.22 4.19
C ILE A 37 -12.31 -5.09 2.94
N VAL A 38 -13.05 -6.19 3.05
CA VAL A 38 -13.40 -7.03 1.91
C VAL A 38 -14.92 -7.04 1.80
N SER A 39 -15.43 -6.65 0.64
CA SER A 39 -16.86 -6.60 0.34
C SER A 39 -17.15 -7.29 -0.99
N GLU A 40 -18.42 -7.60 -1.23
CA GLU A 40 -18.88 -8.14 -2.51
C GLU A 40 -19.21 -6.99 -3.46
N GLY A 41 -18.51 -6.95 -4.60
CA GLY A 41 -18.73 -6.00 -5.67
C GLY A 41 -19.78 -6.47 -6.67
N GLU A 42 -19.98 -5.65 -7.70
CA GLU A 42 -20.92 -5.97 -8.77
C GLU A 42 -20.51 -7.26 -9.49
N GLY A 43 -21.45 -8.19 -9.67
CA GLY A 43 -21.18 -9.50 -10.28
C GLY A 43 -20.48 -10.52 -9.36
N GLY A 44 -20.45 -10.29 -8.04
CA GLY A 44 -19.92 -11.24 -7.06
C GLY A 44 -18.39 -11.24 -6.95
N ALA A 45 -17.71 -10.29 -7.62
CA ALA A 45 -16.27 -10.11 -7.50
C ALA A 45 -15.92 -9.52 -6.12
N ALA A 46 -14.85 -10.01 -5.49
CA ALA A 46 -14.40 -9.44 -4.22
C ALA A 46 -13.77 -8.06 -4.44
N VAL A 47 -14.25 -7.06 -3.72
CA VAL A 47 -13.68 -5.71 -3.65
C VAL A 47 -12.84 -5.64 -2.37
N ILE A 48 -11.58 -5.24 -2.52
CA ILE A 48 -10.63 -5.13 -1.41
C ILE A 48 -10.26 -3.66 -1.28
N GLN A 49 -10.49 -3.07 -0.12
CA GLN A 49 -10.12 -1.70 0.21
C GLN A 49 -9.25 -1.70 1.46
N GLY A 50 -8.25 -0.83 1.51
CA GLY A 50 -7.34 -0.73 2.63
C GLY A 50 -5.99 -1.39 2.38
N GLY A 51 -5.38 -1.88 3.45
CA GLY A 51 -4.04 -2.43 3.41
C GLY A 51 -3.00 -1.37 3.08
N MET A 52 -1.93 -1.79 2.42
CA MET A 52 -0.92 -0.89 1.86
C MET A 52 -0.84 -1.07 0.36
N PHE A 53 -0.86 0.05 -0.36
CA PHE A 53 -0.84 0.07 -1.80
C PHE A 53 -0.03 1.23 -2.37
N LEU A 54 0.49 0.99 -3.57
CA LEU A 54 1.18 1.98 -4.37
C LEU A 54 0.19 2.59 -5.35
N ASN A 55 -0.14 3.86 -5.17
CA ASN A 55 -0.81 4.64 -6.21
C ASN A 55 0.26 5.25 -7.11
N PHE A 56 0.37 4.70 -8.31
CA PHE A 56 1.36 5.10 -9.30
C PHE A 56 0.66 5.59 -10.55
N ARG A 57 0.99 6.80 -11.01
CA ARG A 57 0.46 7.37 -12.24
C ARG A 57 1.58 7.88 -13.12
N CYS A 58 1.74 7.24 -14.27
CA CYS A 58 2.57 7.76 -15.36
C CYS A 58 1.67 8.46 -16.39
N THR A 59 1.81 9.77 -16.55
CA THR A 59 1.15 10.53 -17.62
C THR A 59 2.09 10.70 -18.80
N SER A 60 1.79 10.03 -19.91
CA SER A 60 2.47 10.27 -21.18
C SER A 60 1.89 11.52 -21.83
N GLN A 61 2.74 12.39 -22.40
CA GLN A 61 2.28 13.49 -23.27
C GLN A 61 1.53 12.88 -24.47
N GLY A 62 0.20 12.88 -24.43
CA GLY A 62 -0.67 12.33 -25.47
C GLY A 62 -0.90 10.80 -25.46
N GLY A 63 -0.49 10.09 -24.39
CA GLY A 63 -0.69 8.64 -24.26
C GLY A 63 -1.62 8.24 -23.12
N VAL A 64 -2.05 6.98 -23.10
CA VAL A 64 -2.89 6.41 -22.04
C VAL A 64 -2.10 6.42 -20.71
N PRO A 65 -2.69 6.90 -19.60
CA PRO A 65 -2.06 6.81 -18.29
C PRO A 65 -1.76 5.36 -17.94
N TRP A 66 -0.56 5.10 -17.41
CA TRP A 66 -0.16 3.75 -17.01
C TRP A 66 0.03 3.65 -15.49
N SER A 67 -0.45 2.54 -14.93
CA SER A 67 -0.25 2.11 -13.55
C SER A 67 0.10 0.61 -13.51
N PRO A 68 0.87 0.14 -12.52
CA PRO A 68 1.15 -1.28 -12.33
C PRO A 68 -0.13 -2.06 -12.00
N ASP A 69 -0.67 -2.79 -12.97
CA ASP A 69 -1.86 -3.64 -12.83
C ASP A 69 -1.54 -5.14 -12.92
N THR A 70 -0.33 -5.48 -13.35
CA THR A 70 0.15 -6.84 -13.55
C THR A 70 1.53 -6.98 -12.93
N TRP A 71 1.66 -7.94 -12.00
CA TRP A 71 2.91 -8.17 -11.27
C TRP A 71 3.45 -9.57 -11.55
N ALA A 72 4.66 -9.64 -12.11
CA ALA A 72 5.38 -10.88 -12.31
C ALA A 72 6.28 -11.17 -11.10
N LEU A 73 6.21 -12.40 -10.59
CA LEU A 73 7.13 -12.88 -9.55
C LEU A 73 8.54 -12.97 -10.13
N HIS A 74 9.47 -12.24 -9.54
CA HIS A 74 10.86 -12.20 -9.99
C HIS A 74 11.78 -13.02 -9.09
N ASP A 75 11.59 -12.97 -7.78
CA ASP A 75 12.45 -13.67 -6.83
C ASP A 75 11.71 -13.99 -5.53
N VAL A 76 12.08 -15.09 -4.89
CA VAL A 76 11.65 -15.50 -3.56
C VAL A 76 12.87 -16.02 -2.83
N GLY A 77 13.15 -15.47 -1.66
CA GLY A 77 14.27 -15.92 -0.86
C GLY A 77 14.01 -15.81 0.63
N GLY A 78 14.86 -16.48 1.39
CA GLY A 78 15.01 -16.27 2.82
C GLY A 78 16.51 -16.26 3.13
N ASN A 79 16.98 -15.25 3.86
CA ASN A 79 18.40 -15.09 4.13
C ASN A 79 18.72 -15.69 5.51
N ALA A 80 19.51 -16.76 5.55
CA ALA A 80 19.98 -17.35 6.80
C ALA A 80 21.17 -16.59 7.41
N GLU A 81 21.87 -15.75 6.63
CA GLU A 81 23.17 -15.18 7.03
C GLU A 81 23.08 -13.83 7.75
N ASP A 82 22.01 -13.05 7.57
CA ASP A 82 21.86 -11.74 8.25
C ASP A 82 20.67 -11.64 9.21
N PHE A 83 19.60 -12.40 8.96
CA PHE A 83 18.36 -12.34 9.74
C PHE A 83 17.69 -13.71 9.74
N ILE A 84 18.09 -14.55 10.69
CA ILE A 84 17.45 -15.84 10.98
C ILE A 84 15.93 -15.60 10.95
N ASP A 85 15.24 -16.24 10.01
CA ASP A 85 13.77 -16.20 9.78
C ASP A 85 13.18 -15.07 8.92
N ALA A 86 13.96 -14.32 8.14
CA ALA A 86 13.39 -13.38 7.16
C ALA A 86 12.98 -14.07 5.84
N VAL A 87 11.77 -13.78 5.35
CA VAL A 87 11.28 -14.21 4.02
C VAL A 87 11.01 -12.98 3.17
N HIS A 88 11.51 -12.96 1.94
CA HIS A 88 11.25 -11.87 1.01
C HIS A 88 10.68 -12.36 -0.32
N VAL A 89 9.92 -11.47 -0.95
CA VAL A 89 9.43 -11.64 -2.32
C VAL A 89 9.69 -10.38 -3.13
N LYS A 90 10.15 -10.54 -4.36
CA LYS A 90 10.36 -9.47 -5.33
C LYS A 90 9.41 -9.64 -6.50
N LEU A 91 8.65 -8.59 -6.76
CA LEU A 91 7.68 -8.54 -7.86
C LEU A 91 8.02 -7.37 -8.78
N VAL A 92 7.80 -7.56 -10.07
CA VAL A 92 8.12 -6.57 -11.10
C VAL A 92 6.91 -6.35 -11.98
N SER A 93 6.62 -5.07 -12.26
CA SER A 93 5.66 -4.64 -13.25
C SER A 93 6.35 -3.72 -14.26
N ARG A 94 6.05 -3.91 -15.54
CA ARG A 94 6.59 -3.10 -16.63
C ARG A 94 5.45 -2.62 -17.50
N ASN A 95 5.57 -1.42 -18.05
CA ASN A 95 4.67 -0.96 -19.10
C ASN A 95 4.99 -1.70 -20.42
N SER A 96 4.06 -1.67 -21.37
CA SER A 96 4.18 -2.38 -22.67
C SER A 96 5.44 -2.04 -23.48
N ASP A 97 6.03 -0.87 -23.25
CA ASP A 97 7.20 -0.37 -23.97
C ASP A 97 8.50 -0.53 -23.17
N ASP A 98 8.46 -1.15 -21.97
CA ASP A 98 9.55 -1.27 -21.00
C ASP A 98 10.21 0.06 -20.57
N MET A 99 9.53 1.19 -20.83
CA MET A 99 10.00 2.53 -20.50
C MET A 99 9.84 2.91 -19.02
N VAL A 100 9.03 2.17 -18.27
CA VAL A 100 8.90 2.32 -16.81
C VAL A 100 8.85 0.93 -16.20
N GLU A 101 9.74 0.70 -15.22
CA GLU A 101 9.78 -0.52 -14.43
C GLU A 101 9.50 -0.20 -12.97
N VAL A 102 8.58 -0.94 -12.35
CA VAL A 102 8.30 -0.87 -10.92
C VAL A 102 8.64 -2.21 -10.29
N LYS A 103 9.56 -2.20 -9.33
CA LYS A 103 9.90 -3.35 -8.50
C LYS A 103 9.34 -3.12 -7.10
N HIS A 104 8.66 -4.13 -6.56
CA HIS A 104 8.16 -4.13 -5.19
C HIS A 104 8.77 -5.31 -4.45
N ILE A 105 9.57 -5.01 -3.42
CA ILE A 105 10.20 -6.00 -2.55
C ILE A 105 9.47 -5.96 -1.22
N VAL A 106 8.94 -7.10 -0.79
CA VAL A 106 8.28 -7.26 0.51
C VAL A 106 9.11 -8.22 1.32
N THR A 107 9.58 -7.77 2.48
CA THR A 107 10.39 -8.59 3.39
C THR A 107 9.67 -8.70 4.72
N LEU A 108 9.36 -9.92 5.12
CA LEU A 108 8.76 -10.24 6.40
C LEU A 108 9.88 -10.73 7.34
N HIS A 109 10.13 -9.96 8.38
CA HIS A 109 10.93 -10.32 9.54
C HIS A 109 10.01 -10.82 10.67
N PRO A 110 10.55 -11.42 11.75
CA PRO A 110 9.72 -11.92 12.85
C PRO A 110 8.78 -10.88 13.47
N ASP A 111 9.19 -9.61 13.52
CA ASP A 111 8.49 -8.50 14.16
C ASP A 111 8.26 -7.28 13.25
N VAL A 112 8.80 -7.30 12.02
CA VAL A 112 8.76 -6.16 11.09
C VAL A 112 8.34 -6.60 9.69
N LEU A 113 7.50 -5.80 9.05
CA LEU A 113 7.23 -5.89 7.62
C LEU A 113 7.88 -4.71 6.89
N SER A 114 8.84 -4.99 6.00
CA SER A 114 9.40 -4.00 5.08
C SER A 114 8.70 -4.08 3.72
N SER A 115 8.45 -2.91 3.12
CA SER A 115 7.90 -2.77 1.77
C SER A 115 8.67 -1.71 1.03
N GLU A 116 9.51 -2.16 0.10
CA GLU A 116 10.39 -1.31 -0.68
C GLU A 116 9.90 -1.24 -2.12
N VAL A 117 9.76 -0.01 -2.63
CA VAL A 117 9.34 0.25 -4.00
C VAL A 117 10.47 0.93 -4.74
N MET A 118 10.98 0.28 -5.79
CA MET A 118 12.00 0.82 -6.67
C MET A 118 11.39 1.09 -8.04
N ILE A 119 11.52 2.32 -8.51
CA ILE A 119 10.93 2.79 -9.76
C ILE A 119 12.05 3.22 -10.67
N THR A 120 12.11 2.64 -11.87
CA THR A 120 13.04 3.05 -12.91
C THR A 120 12.26 3.69 -14.05
N ASN A 121 12.53 4.98 -14.29
CA ASN A 121 11.90 5.76 -15.34
C ASN A 121 12.90 5.98 -16.48
N TYR A 122 12.66 5.34 -17.63
CA TYR A 122 13.44 5.57 -18.84
C TYR A 122 12.82 6.65 -19.75
N ARG A 123 11.70 7.26 -19.32
CA ARG A 123 11.06 8.37 -20.03
C ARG A 123 11.58 9.73 -19.55
N SER A 124 11.36 10.75 -20.38
CA SER A 124 11.53 12.15 -20.01
C SER A 124 10.31 12.74 -19.27
N SER A 125 9.18 12.02 -19.22
CA SER A 125 7.96 12.44 -18.53
C SER A 125 8.06 12.28 -17.01
N ALA A 126 7.42 13.18 -16.28
CA ALA A 126 7.30 13.10 -14.83
C ALA A 126 6.44 11.91 -14.39
N LEU A 127 6.75 11.36 -13.21
CA LEU A 127 5.97 10.31 -12.56
C LEU A 127 5.35 10.87 -11.28
N GLU A 128 4.09 10.54 -11.03
CA GLU A 128 3.43 10.79 -9.75
C GLU A 128 3.32 9.48 -8.98
N VAL A 129 3.84 9.47 -7.75
CA VAL A 129 3.93 8.28 -6.92
C VAL A 129 3.48 8.62 -5.51
N THR A 130 2.52 7.86 -5.01
CA THR A 130 2.05 7.93 -3.63
C THR A 130 2.02 6.52 -3.06
N LEU A 131 2.66 6.33 -1.91
CA LEU A 131 2.48 5.13 -1.10
C LEU A 131 1.45 5.44 -0.01
N LEU A 132 0.41 4.63 0.07
CA LEU A 132 -0.65 4.80 1.05
C LEU A 132 -0.84 3.52 1.86
N SER A 133 -0.97 3.65 3.18
CA SER A 133 -1.26 2.55 4.10
C SER A 133 -2.42 2.90 5.01
N HIS A 134 -3.40 2.02 5.08
CA HIS A 134 -4.47 2.05 6.07
C HIS A 134 -4.04 1.21 7.26
N LEU A 135 -3.88 1.85 8.42
CA LEU A 135 -3.46 1.19 9.67
C LEU A 135 -4.67 0.80 10.51
N SER A 136 -4.59 -0.37 11.12
CA SER A 136 -5.57 -0.85 12.08
C SER A 136 -5.36 -0.14 13.41
N MET A 137 -6.42 0.45 13.94
CA MET A 137 -6.42 1.19 15.21
C MET A 137 -7.67 0.79 15.99
N SER A 138 -7.56 0.73 17.32
CA SER A 138 -8.69 0.39 18.19
C SER A 138 -9.77 1.47 18.18
N SER A 139 -9.35 2.74 18.16
CA SER A 139 -10.21 3.92 18.10
C SER A 139 -9.43 5.10 17.53
N PRO A 140 -10.02 5.90 16.62
CA PRO A 140 -9.43 7.17 16.18
C PRO A 140 -9.16 8.14 17.34
N ASP A 141 -10.03 8.16 18.36
CA ASP A 141 -9.93 9.07 19.51
C ASP A 141 -8.82 8.66 20.50
N ALA A 142 -8.30 7.44 20.38
CA ALA A 142 -7.24 6.90 21.23
C ALA A 142 -5.90 6.80 20.50
N THR A 143 -5.76 7.44 19.34
CA THR A 143 -4.54 7.34 18.52
C THR A 143 -3.95 8.71 18.21
N TYR A 144 -2.63 8.81 18.26
CA TYR A 144 -1.87 10.00 17.89
C TYR A 144 -0.61 9.58 17.13
N VAL A 145 -0.09 10.50 16.30
CA VAL A 145 1.13 10.29 15.52
C VAL A 145 2.23 11.17 16.12
N VAL A 146 3.38 10.58 16.41
CA VAL A 146 4.57 11.26 16.92
C VAL A 146 5.62 11.35 15.81
N GLY A 147 6.46 12.38 15.81
CA GLY A 147 7.55 12.55 14.83
C GLY A 147 7.19 13.45 13.64
N LEU A 148 6.03 14.12 13.70
CA LEU A 148 5.60 15.10 12.71
C LEU A 148 5.66 16.55 13.25
N GLU A 149 6.14 16.73 14.47
CA GLU A 149 6.21 18.03 15.14
C GLU A 149 7.06 19.01 14.33
N GLY A 150 6.53 20.21 14.07
CA GLY A 150 7.19 21.23 13.26
C GLY A 150 7.14 21.01 11.74
N SER A 151 6.47 19.94 11.27
CA SER A 151 6.25 19.72 9.84
C SER A 151 5.18 20.64 9.27
N ASN A 152 5.34 21.01 8.00
CA ASN A 152 4.28 21.68 7.26
C ASN A 152 3.18 20.68 6.88
N TYR A 153 1.92 21.10 6.98
CA TYR A 153 0.78 20.29 6.59
C TYR A 153 -0.02 20.99 5.47
N PHE A 154 -0.59 20.19 4.58
CA PHE A 154 -1.49 20.64 3.53
C PHE A 154 -2.69 19.71 3.48
N SER A 155 -3.90 20.27 3.54
CA SER A 155 -5.10 19.49 3.33
C SER A 155 -5.19 19.10 1.85
N LYS A 156 -5.18 17.80 1.57
CA LYS A 156 -5.42 17.25 0.23
C LYS A 156 -6.67 16.38 0.26
N PRO A 157 -7.46 16.36 -0.84
CA PRO A 157 -8.53 15.40 -0.96
C PRO A 157 -7.97 13.97 -0.90
N PRO A 158 -8.75 12.97 -0.44
CA PRO A 158 -8.34 11.57 -0.47
C PRO A 158 -7.96 11.16 -1.89
N PHE A 159 -6.96 10.28 -1.99
CA PHE A 159 -6.61 9.66 -3.26
C PHE A 159 -7.75 8.76 -3.71
N VAL A 160 -8.29 9.02 -4.89
CA VAL A 160 -9.29 8.17 -5.50
C VAL A 160 -8.58 6.99 -6.14
N SER A 161 -8.77 5.81 -5.56
CA SER A 161 -8.30 4.52 -6.02
C SER A 161 -9.33 3.48 -5.60
N ASP A 162 -9.44 2.40 -6.36
CA ASP A 162 -10.34 1.28 -6.04
C ASP A 162 -10.01 0.64 -4.68
N TYR A 163 -8.79 0.88 -4.18
CA TYR A 163 -8.27 0.33 -2.93
C TYR A 163 -8.32 1.30 -1.75
N THR A 164 -8.71 2.56 -1.94
CA THR A 164 -8.74 3.55 -0.84
C THR A 164 -9.98 3.35 0.02
N ILE A 165 -9.81 3.37 1.35
CA ILE A 165 -10.93 3.56 2.28
C ILE A 165 -11.15 5.07 2.47
N ILE A 166 -12.28 5.57 1.98
CA ILE A 166 -12.64 7.00 2.11
C ILE A 166 -13.36 7.21 3.45
N PRO A 167 -12.89 8.13 4.31
CA PRO A 167 -13.60 8.45 5.54
C PRO A 167 -15.00 9.05 5.26
N PRO A 168 -16.05 8.64 5.99
CA PRO A 168 -17.43 9.08 5.75
C PRO A 168 -17.62 10.61 5.76
N LYS A 169 -16.85 11.33 6.59
CA LYS A 169 -16.95 12.79 6.70
C LYS A 169 -16.51 13.50 5.42
N ILE A 170 -15.65 12.88 4.60
CA ILE A 170 -15.13 13.49 3.37
C ILE A 170 -16.11 13.31 2.20
N GLU A 171 -16.90 12.23 2.20
CA GLU A 171 -17.95 12.02 1.19
C GLU A 171 -18.98 13.16 1.16
N SER A 172 -19.24 13.79 2.31
CA SER A 172 -20.15 14.94 2.45
C SER A 172 -19.61 16.29 1.92
N VAL A 173 -18.29 16.39 1.65
CA VAL A 173 -17.65 17.65 1.21
C VAL A 173 -17.65 17.77 -0.31
N THR A 174 -17.73 16.67 -1.06
CA THR A 174 -17.81 16.69 -2.53
C THR A 174 -19.09 17.37 -3.03
N THR A 175 -20.10 17.55 -2.16
CA THR A 175 -21.36 18.26 -2.46
C THR A 175 -21.49 19.63 -1.79
N GLY A 176 -20.48 20.11 -1.04
CA GLY A 176 -20.60 21.33 -0.24
C GLY A 176 -19.30 22.14 -0.15
N SER A 177 -19.35 23.34 -0.72
CA SER A 177 -18.37 24.45 -0.62
C SER A 177 -17.49 24.43 0.64
N LEU A 178 -16.17 24.38 0.44
CA LEU A 178 -15.15 24.36 1.49
C LEU A 178 -14.93 25.75 2.10
N SER A 179 -15.42 25.94 3.33
CA SER A 179 -14.79 26.82 4.31
C SER A 179 -15.01 26.27 5.70
N ARG A 180 -13.97 25.69 6.30
CA ARG A 180 -13.62 25.94 7.71
C ARG A 180 -12.29 25.30 8.12
N THR A 181 -11.47 26.17 8.71
CA THR A 181 -10.32 25.92 9.59
C THR A 181 -10.65 24.93 10.70
N ILE A 182 -9.71 24.06 11.07
CA ILE A 182 -9.76 23.32 12.34
C ILE A 182 -8.43 23.53 13.07
N PHE A 183 -8.58 23.73 14.38
CA PHE A 183 -7.58 23.93 15.44
C PHE A 183 -6.67 22.72 15.65
#